data_AF-A0A662JSR0-F1
#
_entry.id   AF-A0A662JSR0-F1
#
_cell.length_a   1.000
_cell.length_b   1.000
_cell.length_c   1.000
_cell.angle_alpha   90.00
_cell.angle_beta   90.00
_cell.angle_gamma   90.00
#
_symmetry.space_group_name_H-M   'P 1'
#
loop_
_entity.id
_entity.type
_entity.pdbx_description
1 polymer ?
#
loop_
_entity_poly.entity_id
_entity_poly.type
_entity_poly.pdbx_seq_one_letter_code
_entity_poly.pdbx_strand_id
1 'polypeptide(L)'
;MKTIMIVDEDRDIVERIKSYLEKEDFNVSIAQTNREALEALEKNEQNVDVILLHSTVPGSDEDVFTPIVTNTKTKIVSIDKPLSRTCTEEELKEFIKKIM
;
A
#
# COMPACT_ATOMS: atom_id res chain seq x y z
N MET A 1 4.20 13.88 -7.36
CA MET A 1 3.52 12.60 -7.60
C MET A 1 4.10 11.60 -6.62
N LYS A 2 3.27 11.07 -5.71
CA LYS A 2 3.71 10.09 -4.71
C LYS A 2 3.64 8.68 -5.30
N THR A 3 4.50 7.78 -4.86
CA THR A 3 4.51 6.38 -5.28
C THR A 3 3.97 5.49 -4.15
N ILE A 4 2.96 4.69 -4.47
CA ILE A 4 2.37 3.71 -3.57
C ILE A 4 2.75 2.31 -4.05
N MET A 5 3.30 1.49 -3.16
CA MET A 5 3.56 0.07 -3.41
C MET A 5 2.45 -0.78 -2.80
N ILE A 6 1.79 -1.61 -3.60
CA ILE A 6 0.80 -2.57 -3.11
C ILE A 6 1.49 -3.93 -2.97
N VAL A 7 1.34 -4.56 -1.79
CA VAL A 7 1.89 -5.89 -1.50
C VAL A 7 0.76 -6.85 -1.18
N ASP A 8 0.30 -7.59 -2.19
CA ASP A 8 -0.73 -8.63 -2.08
C ASP A 8 -0.53 -9.64 -3.22
N GLU A 9 -0.80 -10.92 -2.95
CA GLU A 9 -0.72 -12.01 -3.92
C GLU A 9 -1.96 -12.08 -4.83
N ASP A 10 -3.08 -11.49 -4.41
CA ASP A 10 -4.34 -11.45 -5.15
C ASP A 10 -4.32 -10.37 -6.23
N ARG A 11 -4.19 -10.81 -7.48
CA ARG A 11 -4.10 -9.94 -8.66
C ARG A 11 -5.35 -9.14 -8.93
N ASP A 12 -6.52 -9.69 -8.65
CA ASP A 12 -7.79 -9.02 -8.93
C ASP A 12 -7.98 -7.83 -7.98
N ILE A 13 -7.62 -8.02 -6.70
CA ILE A 13 -7.62 -6.96 -5.69
C ILE A 13 -6.59 -5.89 -6.04
N VAL A 14 -5.36 -6.30 -6.37
CA VAL A 14 -4.26 -5.39 -6.72
C VAL A 14 -4.63 -4.51 -7.92
N GLU A 15 -5.11 -5.09 -9.02
CA GLU A 15 -5.45 -4.31 -10.23
C GLU A 15 -6.61 -3.34 -9.98
N ARG A 16 -7.58 -3.72 -9.15
CA ARG A 16 -8.67 -2.82 -8.75
C ARG A 16 -8.15 -1.62 -7.98
N ILE A 17 -7.34 -1.84 -6.95
CA ILE A 17 -6.78 -0.76 -6.12
C ILE A 17 -5.85 0.11 -6.95
N LYS A 18 -4.98 -0.49 -7.77
CA LYS A 18 -4.09 0.20 -8.69
C LYS A 18 -4.87 1.13 -9.63
N SER A 19 -5.90 0.63 -10.30
CA SER A 19 -6.71 1.43 -11.22
C SER A 19 -7.35 2.64 -10.53
N TYR A 20 -7.73 2.50 -9.26
CA TYR A 20 -8.26 3.60 -8.47
C TYR A 20 -7.18 4.64 -8.15
N LEU A 21 -6.03 4.21 -7.61
CA LEU A 21 -4.94 5.11 -7.21
C LEU A 21 -4.32 5.84 -8.41
N GLU A 22 -4.17 5.18 -9.56
CA GLU A 22 -3.66 5.80 -10.79
C GLU A 22 -4.61 6.90 -11.33
N LYS A 23 -5.93 6.77 -11.12
CA LYS A 23 -6.90 7.83 -11.47
C LYS A 23 -6.79 9.06 -10.57
N GLU A 24 -6.20 8.90 -9.38
CA GLU A 24 -5.98 9.96 -8.40
C GLU A 24 -4.54 10.51 -8.48
N ASP A 25 -3.87 10.35 -9.64
CA ASP A 25 -2.52 10.87 -9.93
C ASP A 25 -1.39 10.32 -9.02
N PHE A 26 -1.50 9.06 -8.57
CA PHE A 26 -0.42 8.33 -7.91
C PHE A 26 0.34 7.43 -8.89
N ASN A 27 1.65 7.29 -8.66
CA ASN A 27 2.40 6.18 -9.25
C ASN A 27 2.12 4.92 -8.41
N VAL A 28 1.83 3.80 -9.06
CA VAL A 28 1.58 2.53 -8.34
C VAL A 28 2.63 1.49 -8.74
N SER A 29 3.26 0.90 -7.74
CA SER A 29 4.11 -0.27 -7.88
C SER A 29 3.44 -1.48 -7.22
N ILE A 30 3.74 -2.68 -7.70
CA ILE A 30 3.15 -3.91 -7.22
C ILE A 30 4.28 -4.86 -6.83
N ALA A 31 4.13 -5.51 -5.69
CA ALA A 31 4.90 -6.68 -5.30
C ALA A 31 3.93 -7.78 -4.89
N GLN A 32 4.12 -9.00 -5.38
CA GLN A 32 3.27 -10.16 -5.03
C GLN A 32 3.73 -10.83 -3.75
N THR A 33 4.93 -10.50 -3.26
CA THR A 33 5.49 -11.09 -2.04
C THR A 33 6.25 -10.05 -1.22
N ASN A 34 6.34 -10.29 0.09
CA ASN A 34 7.18 -9.47 0.99
C ASN A 34 8.64 -9.41 0.52
N ARG A 35 9.16 -10.49 -0.07
CA ARG A 35 10.53 -10.53 -0.59
C ARG A 35 10.70 -9.57 -1.77
N GLU A 36 9.80 -9.62 -2.74
CA GLU A 36 9.83 -8.71 -3.88
C GLU A 36 9.71 -7.24 -3.46
N ALA A 37 8.83 -6.96 -2.49
CA ALA A 37 8.70 -5.62 -1.93
C ALA A 37 10.01 -5.14 -1.28
N LEU A 38 10.64 -5.98 -0.46
CA LEU A 38 11.92 -5.66 0.19
C LEU A 38 13.04 -5.46 -0.84
N GLU A 39 13.15 -6.32 -1.84
CA GLU A 39 14.16 -6.19 -2.89
C GLU A 39 13.99 -4.88 -3.68
N ALA A 40 12.75 -4.47 -3.98
CA ALA A 40 12.45 -3.21 -4.67
C ALA A 40 12.83 -1.99 -3.81
N LEU A 41 12.56 -2.05 -2.50
CA LEU A 41 12.91 -0.99 -1.55
C LEU A 41 14.43 -0.88 -1.34
N GLU A 42 15.13 -2.01 -1.17
CA GLU A 42 16.58 -2.04 -0.94
C GLU A 42 17.39 -1.48 -2.11
N LYS A 43 16.96 -1.77 -3.33
CA LYS A 43 17.63 -1.28 -4.53
C LYS A 43 17.37 0.21 -4.80
N ASN A 44 16.53 0.88 -3.99
CA ASN A 44 16.02 2.23 -4.25
C ASN A 44 15.50 2.38 -5.70
N GLU A 45 14.97 1.29 -6.29
CA GLU A 45 14.48 1.31 -7.67
C GLU A 45 13.29 2.26 -7.81
N GLN A 46 12.58 2.49 -6.71
CA GLN A 46 11.40 3.33 -6.65
C GLN A 46 11.46 4.17 -5.36
N ASN A 47 11.30 5.48 -5.48
CA ASN A 47 11.02 6.35 -4.34
C ASN A 47 9.59 6.07 -3.86
N VAL A 48 9.42 4.97 -3.15
CA VAL A 48 8.16 4.59 -2.52
C VAL A 48 7.90 5.53 -1.36
N ASP A 49 6.72 6.15 -1.35
CA ASP A 49 6.25 7.03 -0.27
C ASP A 49 5.32 6.30 0.71
N VAL A 50 4.57 5.31 0.19
CA VAL A 50 3.64 4.50 0.98
C VAL A 50 3.64 3.05 0.52
N ILE A 51 3.56 2.10 1.44
CA ILE A 51 3.34 0.68 1.18
C ILE A 51 1.96 0.30 1.73
N LEU A 52 1.12 -0.33 0.91
CA LEU A 52 -0.12 -0.98 1.30
C LEU A 52 0.14 -2.48 1.41
N LEU A 53 0.37 -2.96 2.64
CA LEU A 53 0.71 -4.35 2.91
C LEU A 53 -0.52 -5.17 3.28
N HIS A 54 -0.86 -6.18 2.48
CA HIS A 54 -1.84 -7.20 2.87
C HIS A 54 -1.32 -7.99 4.08
N SER A 55 -2.12 -8.01 5.14
CA SER A 55 -1.82 -8.67 6.42
C SER A 55 -3.11 -9.04 7.13
N THR A 56 -3.04 -9.93 8.11
CA THR A 56 -4.17 -10.19 9.01
C THR A 56 -4.09 -9.32 10.26
N VAL A 57 -5.25 -8.89 10.76
CA VAL A 57 -5.31 -8.14 12.03
C VAL A 57 -4.89 -9.05 13.19
N PRO A 58 -3.93 -8.66 14.06
CA PRO A 58 -3.48 -9.48 15.17
C PRO A 58 -4.63 -9.93 16.08
N GLY A 59 -4.78 -11.25 16.26
CA GLY A 59 -5.84 -11.83 17.08
C GLY A 59 -7.17 -12.03 16.36
N SER A 60 -7.21 -11.89 15.03
CA SER A 60 -8.36 -12.23 14.20
C SER A 60 -7.92 -12.82 12.84
N ASP A 61 -8.87 -13.38 12.09
CA ASP A 61 -8.65 -13.87 10.72
C ASP A 61 -9.06 -12.84 9.65
N GLU A 62 -9.18 -11.57 10.02
CA GLU A 62 -9.59 -10.49 9.11
C GLU A 62 -8.39 -10.00 8.28
N ASP A 63 -8.52 -10.06 6.96
CA ASP A 63 -7.55 -9.52 6.02
C ASP A 63 -7.70 -8.00 5.85
N VAL A 64 -6.58 -7.29 5.96
CA VAL A 64 -6.50 -5.84 5.82
C VAL A 64 -5.27 -5.41 5.03
N PHE A 65 -5.33 -4.22 4.44
CA PHE A 65 -4.16 -3.48 4.00
C PHE A 65 -3.69 -2.55 5.12
N THR A 66 -2.46 -2.77 5.58
CA THR A 66 -1.80 -1.90 6.55
C THR A 66 -0.96 -0.87 5.81
N PRO A 67 -1.30 0.44 5.89
CA PRO A 67 -0.50 1.50 5.28
C PRO A 67 0.77 1.77 6.09
N ILE A 68 1.89 1.84 5.38
CA ILE A 68 3.21 2.12 5.94
C ILE A 68 3.79 3.30 5.18
N VAL A 69 4.02 4.43 5.85
CA VAL A 69 4.59 5.63 5.23
C VAL A 69 6.12 5.59 5.34
N THR A 70 6.80 5.75 4.21
CA THR A 70 8.25 5.63 4.06
C THR A 70 8.88 7.01 3.85
N ASN A 71 8.77 7.92 4.83
CA ASN A 71 9.48 9.20 4.71
C ASN A 71 11.00 8.99 4.83
N THR A 72 11.73 9.72 3.99
CA THR A 72 13.17 9.66 3.71
C THR A 72 14.06 9.48 4.96
N LYS A 73 14.93 8.47 4.89
CA LYS A 73 15.83 7.91 5.93
C LYS A 73 15.16 6.96 6.94
N THR A 74 14.86 5.75 6.47
CA THR A 74 14.80 4.52 7.30
C THR A 74 13.98 4.58 8.59
N LYS A 75 12.76 5.13 8.52
CA LYS A 75 11.73 4.89 9.53
C LYS A 75 10.44 4.47 8.83
N ILE A 76 10.16 3.18 8.86
CA ILE A 76 8.81 2.64 8.69
C ILE A 76 8.00 3.25 9.84
N VAL A 77 7.21 4.28 9.54
CA VAL A 77 6.23 4.79 10.48
C VAL A 77 4.91 4.16 10.05
N SER A 78 4.38 3.25 10.87
CA SER A 78 3.00 2.79 10.70
C SER A 78 2.09 3.99 11.01
N ILE A 79 1.44 4.51 9.99
CA ILE A 79 0.54 5.65 10.08
C ILE A 79 -0.68 5.29 9.25
N ASP A 80 -1.64 4.59 9.87
CA ASP A 80 -3.08 4.79 9.74
C ASP A 80 -3.88 3.54 10.13
N LYS A 81 -5.20 3.74 10.31
CA LYS A 81 -6.18 2.66 10.43
C LYS A 81 -6.03 1.70 9.23
N PRO A 82 -5.99 0.37 9.46
CA PRO A 82 -5.99 -0.60 8.36
C PRO A 82 -7.21 -0.43 7.45
N LEU A 83 -7.01 -0.62 6.16
CA LEU A 83 -8.07 -0.68 5.15
C LEU A 83 -8.57 -2.13 5.05
N SER A 84 -9.86 -2.34 4.82
CA SER A 84 -10.34 -3.70 4.53
C SER A 84 -9.70 -4.22 3.23
N ARG A 85 -9.44 -5.53 3.10
CA ARG A 85 -8.91 -6.09 1.83
C ARG A 85 -9.83 -5.84 0.65
N THR A 86 -11.12 -5.72 0.92
CA THR A 86 -12.17 -5.39 -0.07
C THR A 86 -12.43 -3.89 -0.20
N CYS A 87 -11.46 -3.05 0.20
CA CYS A 87 -11.65 -1.61 0.36
C CYS A 87 -12.49 -0.95 -0.74
N THR A 88 -13.44 -0.13 -0.28
CA THR A 88 -14.31 0.66 -1.14
C THR A 88 -13.57 1.90 -1.65
N GLU A 89 -14.09 2.52 -2.72
CA GLU A 89 -13.58 3.81 -3.19
C GLU A 89 -13.62 4.89 -2.08
N GLU A 90 -14.60 4.84 -1.18
CA GLU A 90 -14.71 5.79 -0.07
C GLU A 90 -13.56 5.63 0.93
N GLU A 91 -13.22 4.39 1.30
CA GLU A 91 -12.08 4.11 2.18
C GLU A 91 -10.76 4.54 1.53
N LEU A 92 -10.60 4.32 0.23
CA LEU A 92 -9.43 4.78 -0.51
C LEU A 92 -9.37 6.31 -0.59
N LYS A 93 -10.49 7.01 -0.78
CA LYS A 93 -10.56 8.49 -0.73
C LYS A 93 -10.16 9.02 0.63
N GLU A 94 -10.65 8.43 1.71
CA GLU A 94 -10.27 8.82 3.07
C GLU A 94 -8.78 8.62 3.33
N PHE A 95 -8.23 7.50 2.87
CA PHE A 95 -6.80 7.21 2.94
C PHE A 95 -5.98 8.24 2.16
N ILE A 96 -6.34 8.52 0.90
CA ILE A 96 -5.66 9.51 0.04
C ILE A 96 -5.61 10.88 0.71
N LYS A 97 -6.73 11.34 1.30
CA LYS A 97 -6.80 12.63 2.01
C LYS A 97 -5.80 12.76 3.16
N LYS A 98 -5.36 11.66 3.76
CA LYS A 98 -4.40 11.66 4.87
C LYS A 98 -2.96 11.65 4.41
N ILE A 99 -2.70 11.07 3.24
CA ILE A 99 -1.36 11.01 2.66
C ILE A 99 -1.09 12.15 1.67
N MET A 100 -2.07 12.98 1.31
CA MET A 100 -1.85 14.25 0.60
C MET A 100 -1.47 15.37 1.58
#